data_AF-A0A0A1TTP2-F1
#
_entry.id   AF-A0A0A1TTP2-F1
#
_cell.length_a   1.000
_cell.length_b   1.000
_cell.length_c   1.000
_cell.angle_alpha   90.00
_cell.angle_beta   90.00
_cell.angle_gamma   90.00
#
_symmetry.space_group_name_H-M   'P 1'
#
loop_
_entity.id
_entity.type
_entity.pdbx_description
1 polymer ?
#
loop_
_entity_poly.entity_id
_entity_poly.type
_entity_poly.pdbx_seq_one_letter_code
_entity_poly.pdbx_strand_id
1 'polypeptide(L)'
;MMAPSISQTHRAVRQLPRQYFLDWWNSIEKATYRRQTPNIKADLSKLPELEVPRKQLRFLLAARTNHGDFATYHERFHHHNTILECPCGREKTPTYIFYCRKIPPALRARLTPEPEKAIARYLSEQYEVFLRIAEVYFNRICRAY
;
A
#
# COMPACT_ATOMS: atom_id res chain seq x y z
N MET A 1 5.46 -48.99 17.93
CA MET A 1 5.29 -47.87 16.98
C MET A 1 6.49 -47.86 16.05
N MET A 2 6.29 -47.78 14.73
CA MET A 2 7.42 -47.64 13.79
C MET A 2 7.94 -46.21 13.81
N ALA A 3 9.26 -46.05 13.64
CA ALA A 3 9.89 -44.73 13.53
C ALA A 3 9.43 -44.02 12.24
N PRO A 4 9.25 -42.69 12.27
CA PRO A 4 8.85 -41.94 11.09
C PRO A 4 9.93 -42.01 10.00
N SER A 5 9.49 -42.01 8.75
CA SER A 5 10.41 -41.96 7.60
C SER A 5 11.10 -40.60 7.49
N ILE A 6 12.26 -40.56 6.83
CA ILE A 6 13.01 -39.32 6.57
C ILE A 6 12.09 -38.26 5.92
N SER A 7 11.28 -38.66 4.94
CA SER A 7 10.31 -37.76 4.28
C SER A 7 9.25 -37.20 5.23
N GLN A 8 8.78 -37.99 6.20
CA GLN A 8 7.85 -37.53 7.24
C GLN A 8 8.53 -36.52 8.17
N THR A 9 9.76 -36.80 8.60
CA THR A 9 10.55 -35.89 9.43
C THR A 9 10.82 -34.56 8.72
N HIS A 10 11.23 -34.58 7.45
CA HIS A 10 11.44 -33.35 6.68
C HIS A 10 10.14 -32.53 6.52
N ARG A 11 9.00 -33.19 6.29
CA ARG A 11 7.71 -32.51 6.21
C ARG A 11 7.36 -31.83 7.54
N ALA A 12 7.54 -32.52 8.66
CA ALA A 12 7.30 -31.96 9.98
C ALA A 12 8.18 -30.73 10.26
N VAL A 13 9.49 -30.84 10.00
CA VAL A 13 10.44 -29.73 10.18
C VAL A 13 10.09 -28.52 9.32
N ARG A 14 9.65 -28.72 8.07
CA ARG A 14 9.22 -27.61 7.18
C ARG A 14 7.97 -26.88 7.68
N GLN A 15 7.13 -27.51 8.50
CA GLN A 15 5.93 -26.89 9.06
C GLN A 15 6.22 -26.08 10.33
N LEU A 16 7.30 -26.38 11.06
CA LEU A 16 7.64 -25.73 12.33
C LEU A 16 7.75 -24.20 12.24
N PRO A 17 8.43 -23.60 11.24
CA PRO A 17 8.54 -22.13 11.17
C PRO A 17 7.18 -21.43 11.06
N ARG A 18 6.27 -22.00 10.27
CA ARG A 18 4.90 -21.49 10.14
C ARG A 18 4.15 -21.58 11.47
N GLN A 19 4.28 -22.71 12.16
CA GLN A 19 3.63 -22.91 13.44
C GLN A 19 4.16 -21.93 14.49
N TYR A 20 5.49 -21.82 14.64
CA TYR A 20 6.11 -20.88 15.57
C TYR A 20 5.74 -19.42 15.28
N PHE A 21 5.66 -19.04 14.01
CA PHE A 21 5.20 -17.70 13.64
C PHE A 21 3.74 -17.46 14.05
N LEU A 22 2.84 -18.42 13.82
CA LEU A 22 1.44 -18.29 14.20
C LEU A 22 1.27 -18.25 15.72
N ASP A 23 2.01 -19.08 16.45
CA ASP A 23 2.01 -19.10 17.92
C ASP A 23 2.51 -17.77 18.48
N TRP A 24 3.64 -17.28 17.96
CA TRP A 24 4.15 -15.95 18.29
C TRP A 24 3.11 -14.87 17.97
N TRP A 25 2.53 -14.88 16.76
CA TRP A 25 1.52 -13.91 16.37
C TRP A 25 0.32 -13.93 17.30
N ASN A 26 -0.14 -15.09 17.73
CA ASN A 26 -1.28 -15.20 18.65
C ASN A 26 -0.93 -14.76 20.07
N SER A 27 0.34 -14.89 20.48
CA SER A 27 0.82 -14.52 21.81
C SER A 27 0.98 -13.01 22.03
N ILE A 28 1.27 -12.23 20.98
CA ILE A 28 1.54 -10.79 21.13
C ILE A 28 0.26 -9.98 21.31
N GLU A 29 0.32 -8.96 22.18
CA GLU A 29 -0.76 -7.98 22.31
C GLU A 29 -0.81 -7.07 21.08
N LYS A 30 -2.00 -6.87 20.52
CA LYS A 30 -2.22 -6.12 19.26
C LYS A 30 -3.13 -4.91 19.43
N ALA A 31 -3.28 -4.39 20.66
CA ALA A 31 -4.25 -3.35 20.98
C ALA A 31 -4.07 -2.08 20.11
N THR A 32 -2.83 -1.70 19.81
CA THR A 32 -2.53 -0.54 18.96
C THR A 32 -2.93 -0.79 17.50
N TYR A 33 -2.62 -1.97 16.95
CA TYR A 33 -2.89 -2.29 15.55
C TYR A 33 -4.37 -2.60 15.27
N ARG A 34 -5.07 -3.30 16.19
CA ARG A 34 -6.51 -3.62 16.03
C ARG A 34 -7.39 -2.38 15.98
N ARG A 35 -6.99 -1.28 16.63
CA ARG A 35 -7.71 0.00 16.57
C ARG A 35 -7.69 0.62 15.17
N GLN A 36 -6.60 0.45 14.43
CA GLN A 36 -6.41 1.04 13.11
C GLN A 36 -6.82 0.10 11.97
N THR A 37 -6.68 -1.21 12.17
CA THR A 37 -7.04 -2.22 11.18
C THR A 37 -7.65 -3.42 11.89
N PRO A 38 -8.99 -3.47 11.99
CA PRO A 38 -9.68 -4.65 12.48
C PRO A 38 -9.35 -5.83 11.56
N ASN A 39 -8.89 -6.95 12.13
CA ASN A 39 -8.57 -8.20 11.42
C ASN A 39 -7.26 -8.26 10.61
N ILE A 40 -6.15 -7.72 11.14
CA ILE A 40 -4.83 -8.08 10.61
C ILE A 40 -4.58 -9.58 10.85
N LYS A 41 -4.52 -10.34 9.75
CA LYS A 41 -4.19 -11.77 9.77
C LYS A 41 -2.68 -11.94 9.75
N ALA A 42 -2.18 -12.93 10.49
CA ALA A 42 -0.83 -13.44 10.27
C ALA A 42 -0.85 -14.23 8.97
N ASP A 43 -0.47 -13.55 7.88
CA ASP A 43 -0.25 -14.21 6.62
C ASP A 43 1.25 -14.30 6.33
N LEU A 44 1.71 -15.52 6.08
CA LEU A 44 3.07 -15.81 5.62
C LEU A 44 3.13 -15.95 4.10
N SER A 45 1.99 -15.85 3.42
CA SER A 45 1.94 -15.80 1.96
C SER A 45 2.68 -14.55 1.47
N LYS A 46 3.32 -14.69 0.32
CA LYS A 46 3.91 -13.53 -0.35
C LYS A 46 2.77 -12.63 -0.81
N LEU A 47 2.70 -11.44 -0.24
CA LEU A 47 1.72 -10.44 -0.67
C LEU A 47 1.94 -10.13 -2.16
N PRO A 48 0.91 -10.21 -3.01
CA PRO A 48 1.05 -9.96 -4.45
C PRO A 48 1.58 -8.55 -4.74
N GLU A 49 1.28 -7.59 -3.84
CA GLU A 49 1.81 -6.23 -3.89
C GLU A 49 3.34 -6.17 -3.82
N LEU A 50 4.02 -7.16 -3.24
CA LEU A 50 5.48 -7.21 -3.17
C LEU A 50 6.12 -7.67 -4.49
N GLU A 51 5.33 -8.18 -5.43
CA GLU A 51 5.80 -8.48 -6.80
C GLU A 51 5.88 -7.23 -7.67
N VAL A 52 5.27 -6.11 -7.24
CA VAL A 52 5.26 -4.89 -8.04
C VAL A 52 6.64 -4.22 -8.03
N PRO A 53 7.03 -3.53 -9.12
CA PRO A 53 8.31 -2.82 -9.15
C PRO A 53 8.47 -1.84 -7.99
N ARG A 54 9.66 -1.79 -7.39
CA ARG A 54 9.97 -0.96 -6.21
C ARG A 54 9.50 0.50 -6.34
N LYS A 55 9.67 1.11 -7.52
CA LYS A 55 9.24 2.51 -7.78
C LYS A 55 7.73 2.66 -7.63
N GLN A 56 6.96 1.72 -8.16
CA GLN A 56 5.51 1.71 -8.08
C GLN A 56 5.02 1.41 -6.66
N LEU A 57 5.65 0.43 -5.99
CA LEU A 57 5.34 0.09 -4.59
C LEU A 57 5.50 1.30 -3.67
N ARG A 58 6.56 2.11 -3.86
CA ARG A 58 6.78 3.34 -3.11
C ARG A 58 5.57 4.29 -3.18
N PHE A 59 4.99 4.48 -4.36
CA PHE A 59 3.84 5.38 -4.54
C PHE A 59 2.60 4.86 -3.81
N LEU A 60 2.35 3.55 -3.88
CA LEU A 60 1.21 2.92 -3.20
C LEU A 60 1.34 3.04 -1.68
N LEU A 61 2.53 2.75 -1.13
CA LEU A 61 2.79 2.86 0.30
C LEU A 61 2.66 4.31 0.78
N ALA A 62 3.19 5.28 0.03
CA ALA A 62 3.05 6.69 0.38
C ALA A 62 1.57 7.10 0.46
N ALA A 63 0.76 6.73 -0.52
CA ALA A 63 -0.68 7.05 -0.52
C ALA A 63 -1.44 6.38 0.64
N ARG A 64 -1.16 5.11 0.94
CA ARG A 64 -1.81 4.37 2.05
C ARG A 64 -1.44 4.90 3.43
N THR A 65 -0.17 5.21 3.61
CA THR A 65 0.37 5.61 4.92
C THR A 65 0.29 7.11 5.15
N ASN A 66 -0.12 7.89 4.14
CA ASN A 66 -0.13 9.34 4.20
C ASN A 66 1.29 9.94 4.43
N HIS A 67 2.34 9.15 4.17
CA HIS A 67 3.74 9.50 4.40
C HIS A 67 4.51 9.56 3.08
N GLY A 68 4.27 10.63 2.32
CA GLY A 68 4.95 10.93 1.07
C GLY A 68 5.29 12.41 0.96
N ASP A 69 5.74 12.81 -0.23
CA ASP A 69 5.89 14.22 -0.62
C ASP A 69 4.50 14.84 -0.85
N PHE A 70 3.82 15.09 0.26
CA PHE A 70 2.50 15.70 0.34
C PHE A 70 2.58 17.04 1.06
N ALA A 71 1.69 17.96 0.71
CA ALA A 71 1.68 19.31 1.24
C ALA A 71 1.69 19.34 2.78
N THR A 72 0.81 18.54 3.39
CA THR A 72 0.67 18.43 4.85
C THR A 72 1.95 18.03 5.58
N TYR A 73 2.80 17.21 4.96
CA TYR A 73 4.10 16.85 5.54
C TYR A 73 5.06 18.05 5.48
N HIS A 74 5.20 18.68 4.33
CA HIS A 74 6.13 19.80 4.14
C HIS A 74 5.73 21.04 4.93
N GLU A 75 4.44 21.29 5.09
CA GLU A 75 3.90 22.36 5.95
C GLU A 75 4.26 22.14 7.42
N ARG A 76 4.06 20.91 7.92
CA ARG A 76 4.36 20.56 9.31
C ARG A 76 5.84 20.72 9.66
N PHE A 77 6.73 20.48 8.70
CA PHE A 77 8.18 20.55 8.90
C PHE A 77 8.81 21.82 8.31
N HIS A 78 8.01 22.82 7.90
CA HIS A 78 8.46 24.11 7.36
C HIS A 78 9.49 23.99 6.21
N HIS A 79 9.30 23.03 5.32
CA HIS A 79 10.18 22.84 4.15
C HIS A 79 9.78 23.79 3.01
N HIS A 80 10.43 24.95 2.93
CA HIS A 80 10.08 26.04 1.99
C HIS A 80 10.41 25.79 0.50
N ASN A 81 11.28 24.82 0.19
CA ASN A 81 11.77 24.60 -1.18
C ASN A 81 11.04 23.46 -1.92
N THR A 82 9.79 23.16 -1.55
CA THR A 82 9.07 22.00 -2.08
C THR A 82 7.84 22.41 -2.87
N ILE A 83 7.64 21.79 -4.02
CA ILE A 83 6.43 21.97 -4.83
C ILE A 83 5.28 21.24 -4.13
N LEU A 84 4.43 21.99 -3.42
CA LEU A 84 3.27 21.47 -2.69
C LEU A 84 2.07 21.20 -3.60
N GLU A 85 2.11 21.69 -4.83
CA GLU A 85 1.02 21.59 -5.79
C GLU A 85 1.30 20.53 -6.86
N CYS A 86 0.24 19.84 -7.24
CA CYS A 86 0.19 19.05 -8.44
C CYS A 86 0.27 19.98 -9.66
N PRO A 87 0.83 19.53 -10.80
CA PRO A 87 0.82 20.32 -12.04
C PRO A 87 -0.56 20.75 -12.55
N CYS A 88 -1.66 20.22 -11.98
CA CYS A 88 -3.02 20.70 -12.26
C CYS A 88 -3.49 21.84 -11.33
N GLY A 89 -2.63 22.37 -10.46
CA GLY A 89 -2.91 23.48 -9.52
C GLY A 89 -3.66 23.07 -8.27
N ARG A 90 -3.76 21.77 -7.96
CA ARG A 90 -4.33 21.28 -6.70
C ARG A 90 -3.22 20.92 -5.73
N GLU A 91 -3.45 21.10 -4.45
CA GLU A 91 -2.58 20.61 -3.40
C GLU A 91 -2.27 19.10 -3.54
N LYS A 92 -1.02 18.70 -3.28
CA LYS A 92 -0.60 17.30 -3.19
C LYS A 92 -1.08 16.68 -1.88
N THR A 93 -2.36 16.29 -1.84
CA THR A 93 -2.89 15.39 -0.82
C THR A 93 -2.51 13.94 -1.16
N PRO A 94 -2.60 12.96 -0.25
CA PRO A 94 -2.32 11.55 -0.57
C PRO A 94 -3.16 10.94 -1.69
N THR A 95 -4.38 11.47 -1.89
CA THR A 95 -5.36 10.95 -2.85
C THR A 95 -5.51 11.84 -4.10
N TYR A 96 -4.73 12.92 -4.18
CA TYR A 96 -4.83 13.93 -5.22
C TYR A 96 -4.75 13.40 -6.66
N ILE A 97 -4.06 12.28 -6.90
CA ILE A 97 -3.92 11.69 -8.24
C ILE A 97 -5.28 11.27 -8.81
N PHE A 98 -6.23 10.85 -7.96
CA PHE A 98 -7.57 10.46 -8.38
C PHE A 98 -8.40 11.66 -8.87
N TYR A 99 -8.01 12.86 -8.45
CA TYR A 99 -8.71 14.10 -8.79
C TYR A 99 -7.94 15.00 -9.75
N CYS A 100 -6.74 14.59 -10.16
CA CYS A 100 -5.89 15.38 -11.03
C CYS A 100 -6.48 15.48 -12.44
N ARG A 101 -6.82 16.70 -12.87
CA ARG A 101 -7.43 16.95 -14.19
C ARG A 101 -6.51 16.61 -15.37
N LYS A 102 -5.19 16.57 -15.14
CA LYS A 102 -4.20 16.20 -16.14
C LYS A 102 -4.12 14.69 -16.39
N ILE A 103 -4.75 13.85 -15.55
CA ILE A 103 -4.88 12.41 -15.84
C ILE A 103 -5.79 12.24 -17.06
N PRO A 104 -5.37 11.44 -18.08
CA PRO A 104 -6.19 11.16 -19.25
C PRO A 104 -7.56 10.60 -18.86
N PRO A 105 -8.66 11.00 -19.51
CA PRO A 105 -10.00 10.54 -19.18
C PRO A 105 -10.14 9.02 -19.09
N ALA A 106 -9.47 8.28 -19.98
CA ALA A 106 -9.48 6.81 -20.01
C ALA A 106 -8.85 6.13 -18.78
N LEU A 107 -8.05 6.85 -17.98
CA LEU A 107 -7.42 6.34 -16.76
C LEU A 107 -8.07 6.88 -15.48
N ARG A 108 -9.04 7.79 -15.57
CA ARG A 108 -9.67 8.36 -14.38
C ARG A 108 -10.52 7.29 -13.69
N ALA A 109 -10.22 7.06 -12.41
CA ALA A 109 -10.98 6.13 -11.59
C ALA A 109 -12.41 6.65 -11.37
N ARG A 110 -13.39 5.74 -11.31
CA ARG A 110 -14.77 6.10 -10.98
C ARG A 110 -14.91 6.22 -9.47
N LEU A 111 -15.16 7.43 -9.00
CA LEU A 111 -15.27 7.74 -7.57
C LEU A 111 -16.73 7.85 -7.08
N THR A 112 -17.69 8.05 -7.96
CA THR A 112 -19.10 8.18 -7.59
C THR A 112 -19.75 6.81 -7.33
N PRO A 113 -20.69 6.70 -6.38
CA PRO A 113 -21.25 7.77 -5.53
C PRO A 113 -20.42 8.10 -4.28
N GLU A 114 -19.63 7.16 -3.76
CA GLU A 114 -18.89 7.28 -2.50
C GLU A 114 -17.37 7.36 -2.76
N PRO A 115 -16.80 8.57 -2.87
CA PRO A 115 -15.40 8.75 -3.28
C PRO A 115 -14.41 8.14 -2.30
N GLU A 116 -14.63 8.30 -0.99
CA GLU A 116 -13.74 7.78 0.05
C GLU A 116 -13.65 6.26 0.01
N LYS A 117 -14.80 5.58 -0.11
CA LYS A 117 -14.86 4.12 -0.19
C LYS A 117 -14.25 3.61 -1.50
N ALA A 118 -14.48 4.29 -2.61
CA ALA A 118 -13.87 3.95 -3.89
C ALA A 118 -12.35 4.07 -3.82
N ILE A 119 -11.82 5.15 -3.25
CA ILE A 119 -10.39 5.37 -3.06
C ILE A 119 -9.81 4.31 -2.11
N ALA A 120 -10.46 4.03 -0.99
CA ALA A 120 -10.02 3.01 -0.06
C ALA A 120 -9.85 1.66 -0.77
N ARG A 121 -10.83 1.27 -1.62
CA ARG A 121 -10.77 0.05 -2.44
C ARG A 121 -9.64 0.09 -3.48
N TYR A 122 -9.43 1.20 -4.17
CA TYR A 122 -8.34 1.36 -5.13
C TYR A 122 -6.96 1.43 -4.47
N LEU A 123 -6.89 1.78 -3.19
CA LEU A 123 -5.65 1.68 -2.44
C LEU A 123 -5.48 0.30 -1.84
N SER A 124 -6.54 -0.46 -1.51
CA SER A 124 -6.44 -1.81 -0.95
C SER A 124 -6.50 -2.90 -2.02
N GLU A 125 -7.69 -3.42 -2.31
CA GLU A 125 -7.96 -4.62 -3.11
C GLU A 125 -7.73 -4.42 -4.60
N GLN A 126 -7.82 -3.19 -5.09
CA GLN A 126 -7.70 -2.84 -6.51
C GLN A 126 -6.51 -1.90 -6.74
N TYR A 127 -5.41 -2.14 -6.03
CA TYR A 127 -4.20 -1.31 -6.07
C TYR A 127 -3.58 -1.20 -7.46
N GLU A 128 -3.81 -2.17 -8.34
CA GLU A 128 -3.34 -2.14 -9.73
C GLU A 128 -3.94 -0.98 -10.52
N VAL A 129 -5.18 -0.56 -10.20
CA VAL A 129 -5.80 0.63 -10.80
C VAL A 129 -5.05 1.88 -10.36
N PHE A 130 -4.74 1.99 -9.07
CA PHE A 130 -3.91 3.09 -8.56
C PHE A 130 -2.53 3.09 -9.22
N LEU A 131 -1.87 1.93 -9.34
CA LEU A 131 -0.53 1.83 -9.93
C LEU A 131 -0.52 2.31 -11.39
N ARG A 132 -1.53 1.97 -12.19
CA ARG A 132 -1.66 2.46 -13.58
C ARG A 132 -1.79 3.98 -13.66
N ILE A 133 -2.56 4.57 -12.75
CA ILE A 133 -2.73 6.03 -12.68
C ILE A 133 -1.43 6.69 -12.23
N ALA A 134 -0.82 6.16 -11.16
CA ALA A 134 0.42 6.66 -10.58
C ALA A 134 1.57 6.59 -11.60
N GLU A 135 1.69 5.51 -12.35
CA GLU A 135 2.72 5.36 -13.39
C GLU A 135 2.65 6.47 -14.43
N VAL A 136 1.46 6.75 -14.98
CA VAL A 136 1.28 7.85 -15.93
C VAL A 136 1.51 9.19 -15.27
N TYR A 137 1.02 9.37 -14.05
CA TYR A 137 1.18 10.61 -13.31
C TYR A 137 2.65 10.96 -13.07
N PHE A 138 3.40 10.07 -12.41
CA PHE A 138 4.78 10.34 -12.02
C PHE A 138 5.75 10.30 -13.19
N ASN A 139 5.48 9.56 -14.26
CA ASN A 139 6.40 9.53 -15.41
C ASN A 139 6.09 10.59 -16.48
N ARG A 140 4.83 11.04 -16.63
CA ARG A 140 4.45 11.92 -17.75
C ARG A 140 3.92 13.29 -17.32
N ILE A 141 3.35 13.41 -16.13
CA ILE A 141 2.67 14.64 -15.68
C ILE A 141 3.54 15.38 -14.66
N CYS A 142 3.96 14.69 -13.59
CA CYS A 142 4.80 15.24 -12.54
C CYS A 142 6.27 14.92 -12.84
N ARG A 143 6.93 15.77 -13.65
CA ARG A 143 8.35 15.60 -14.03
C ARG A 143 9.35 15.89 -12.91
N ALA A 144 8.87 16.06 -11.67
CA ALA A 144 9.72 16.32 -10.51
C ALA A 144 10.35 15.04 -9.92
N TYR A 145 10.14 13.87 -10.55
CA TYR A 145 10.55 12.54 -10.08
C TYR A 145 11.17 11.66 -11.16
#